data_AF-A0A821K9J9-F1
#
_entry.id   AF-A0A821K9J9-F1
#
_cell.length_a   1.000
_cell.length_b   1.000
_cell.length_c   1.000
_cell.angle_alpha   90.00
_cell.angle_beta   90.00
_cell.angle_gamma   90.00
#
_symmetry.space_group_name_H-M   'P 1'
#
loop_
_entity.id
_entity.type
_entity.pdbx_description
1 polymer ?
#
loop_
_entity_poly.entity_id
_entity_poly.type
_entity_poly.pdbx_seq_one_letter_code
_entity_poly.pdbx_strand_id
1 'polypeptide(L)'
;MMPELFNPNNKAFTMNALRNDLWLLKLLYVLVNQEPPMNSKEHFVQFFSLYYKENPKNEQLLKEFSDSYDSSKAVWWYTRDTFIYKILNQAMRERNIQVLCKYHFFIRDLYKQIEAGHRLFNERNSSIRVYRGQIMNTREIERIKEANKYDLRLSTHCLLSTSLERDPARVFILGFNSEDDLRGVLFEIECNPIVKSRPFAEISHESQFQDEKEVLFMPGAAFAVSAIEFDKTDQLHIIKLRLCNDEDIQKGFHKKNIFKGDRDIVQELLDAMGTTTIVRECSDLDHLYGHMIKLFPMDELLELSYLQAMGSKHFTNKNFETSINFFKRSLSLQENSFSADKRKIAELLCSIGESYYKLKIYDEAISFYHQAIELNSLSLSKSLMAHLYMGYSHLTRDNRNYSDDISLANYYLQTALHIDLENEILGDEMIMNLYQALADIHEYQDELNLAIGYYNEALEICERNEWTNDSNEIKAKIEAINQKSVDVALVEEDKSNL
;
A
#
# COMPACT_ATOMS: atom_id res chain seq x y z
N MET A 1 7.97 -8.09 -20.29
CA MET A 1 8.26 -7.27 -19.10
C MET A 1 7.77 -5.87 -19.46
N MET A 2 6.58 -5.46 -19.03
CA MET A 2 6.11 -4.11 -19.41
C MET A 2 6.89 -3.09 -18.59
N PRO A 3 7.52 -2.08 -19.22
CA PRO A 3 8.04 -0.93 -18.50
C PRO A 3 6.88 -0.10 -17.97
N GLU A 4 6.95 0.34 -16.71
CA GLU A 4 5.98 1.31 -16.22
C GLU A 4 6.25 2.69 -16.81
N LEU A 5 5.16 3.34 -17.23
CA LEU A 5 5.17 4.67 -17.83
C LEU A 5 5.00 5.72 -16.73
N PHE A 6 5.92 6.66 -16.61
CA PHE A 6 5.76 7.81 -15.74
C PHE A 6 6.16 9.12 -16.43
N ASN A 7 5.56 10.22 -15.98
CA ASN A 7 5.77 11.56 -16.55
C ASN A 7 6.15 12.56 -15.44
N PRO A 8 7.42 13.00 -15.35
CA PRO A 8 7.87 13.90 -14.28
C PRO A 8 7.14 15.25 -14.24
N ASN A 9 6.48 15.64 -15.33
CA ASN A 9 5.76 16.91 -15.48
C ASN A 9 4.23 16.79 -15.32
N ASN A 10 3.69 15.57 -15.18
CA ASN A 10 2.25 15.32 -14.97
C ASN A 10 2.00 14.55 -13.67
N LYS A 11 1.69 15.29 -12.59
CA LYS A 11 1.48 14.75 -11.23
C LYS A 11 0.44 13.62 -11.16
N ALA A 12 -0.70 13.75 -11.83
CA ALA A 12 -1.80 12.78 -11.68
C ALA A 12 -1.48 11.43 -12.34
N PHE A 13 -0.87 11.44 -13.53
CA PHE A 13 -0.43 10.24 -14.23
C PHE A 13 0.69 9.50 -13.48
N THR A 14 1.59 10.29 -12.90
CA THR A 14 2.79 9.85 -12.19
C THR A 14 2.48 9.33 -10.79
N MET A 15 1.51 9.91 -10.08
CA MET A 15 1.14 9.44 -8.73
C MET A 15 0.45 8.07 -8.72
N ASN A 16 -0.38 7.72 -9.70
CA ASN A 16 -1.06 6.40 -9.68
C ASN A 16 -0.13 5.25 -10.08
N ALA A 17 0.82 5.47 -11.00
CA ALA A 17 1.85 4.48 -11.31
C ALA A 17 2.86 4.37 -10.16
N LEU A 18 3.39 5.49 -9.64
CA LEU A 18 4.52 5.43 -8.70
C LEU A 18 4.15 5.13 -7.24
N ARG A 19 2.90 5.37 -6.80
CA ARG A 19 2.52 5.20 -5.38
C ARG A 19 2.61 3.74 -4.92
N ASN A 20 2.32 2.79 -5.81
CA ASN A 20 2.40 1.37 -5.50
C ASN A 20 3.82 0.81 -5.71
N ASP A 21 4.65 1.45 -6.55
CA ASP A 21 6.00 0.98 -6.90
C ASP A 21 7.10 1.51 -6.00
N LEU A 22 6.85 2.63 -5.32
CA LEU A 22 7.75 3.13 -4.29
C LEU A 22 7.94 2.10 -3.16
N TRP A 23 6.90 1.31 -2.86
CA TRP A 23 6.95 0.29 -1.83
C TRP A 23 7.94 -0.83 -2.16
N LEU A 24 7.89 -1.40 -3.37
CA LEU A 24 8.82 -2.47 -3.78
C LEU A 24 10.26 -1.98 -3.77
N LEU A 25 10.50 -0.76 -4.27
CA LEU A 25 11.84 -0.16 -4.29
C LEU A 25 12.39 0.08 -2.87
N LYS A 26 11.53 0.48 -1.93
CA LYS A 26 11.89 0.62 -0.53
C LYS A 26 12.18 -0.73 0.13
N LEU A 27 11.38 -1.76 -0.14
CA LEU A 27 11.65 -3.12 0.35
C LEU A 27 12.99 -3.62 -0.16
N LEU A 28 13.24 -3.53 -1.47
CA LEU A 28 14.51 -3.94 -2.07
C LEU A 28 15.69 -3.16 -1.47
N TYR A 29 15.52 -1.87 -1.20
CA TYR A 29 16.54 -1.09 -0.51
C TYR A 29 16.87 -1.66 0.88
N VAL A 30 15.87 -2.01 1.68
CA VAL A 30 16.09 -2.64 2.99
C VAL A 30 16.81 -3.98 2.83
N LEU A 31 16.33 -4.85 1.92
CA LEU A 31 16.92 -6.17 1.68
C LEU A 31 18.38 -6.09 1.16
N VAL A 32 18.75 -5.02 0.47
CA VAL A 32 20.12 -4.85 -0.03
C VAL A 32 21.04 -4.34 1.08
N ASN A 33 20.57 -3.42 1.91
CA ASN A 33 21.42 -2.71 2.87
C ASN A 33 21.51 -3.39 4.24
N GLN A 34 20.61 -4.31 4.58
CA GLN A 34 20.62 -5.02 5.86
C GLN A 34 21.30 -6.39 5.77
N GLU A 35 21.90 -6.85 6.86
CA GLU A 35 22.37 -8.23 6.95
C GLU A 35 21.19 -9.20 6.99
N PRO A 36 21.20 -10.30 6.20
CA PRO A 36 20.15 -11.28 6.24
C PRO A 36 20.14 -12.01 7.59
N PRO A 37 18.95 -12.43 8.10
CA PRO A 37 18.87 -13.20 9.33
C PRO A 37 19.74 -14.46 9.27
N MET A 38 20.21 -14.91 10.44
CA MET A 38 20.91 -16.18 10.54
C MET A 38 20.08 -17.32 9.91
N ASN A 39 20.76 -18.24 9.27
CA ASN A 39 20.18 -19.40 8.60
C ASN A 39 19.18 -19.06 7.45
N SER A 40 19.33 -17.90 6.81
CA SER A 40 18.44 -17.50 5.70
C SER A 40 18.48 -18.47 4.52
N LYS A 41 19.66 -19.04 4.20
CA LYS A 41 19.82 -20.03 3.12
C LYS A 41 19.05 -21.32 3.44
N GLU A 42 19.14 -21.80 4.68
CA GLU A 42 18.46 -23.00 5.15
C GLU A 42 16.94 -22.82 5.08
N HIS A 43 16.44 -21.68 5.56
CA HIS A 43 15.01 -21.36 5.46
C HIS A 43 14.52 -21.22 4.02
N PHE A 44 15.36 -20.71 3.11
CA PHE A 44 15.06 -20.65 1.68
C PHE A 44 14.96 -22.06 1.09
N VAL A 45 15.93 -22.93 1.39
CA VAL A 45 15.93 -24.32 0.91
C VAL A 45 14.71 -25.08 1.43
N GLN A 46 14.39 -24.94 2.72
CA GLN A 46 13.20 -25.54 3.32
C GLN A 46 11.91 -25.07 2.62
N PHE A 47 11.77 -23.76 2.39
CA PHE A 47 10.60 -23.20 1.72
C PHE A 47 10.42 -23.77 0.30
N PHE A 48 11.48 -23.80 -0.51
CA PHE A 48 11.39 -24.31 -1.87
C PHE A 48 11.32 -25.84 -1.96
N SER A 49 11.77 -26.55 -0.93
CA SER A 49 11.62 -28.02 -0.88
C SER A 49 10.15 -28.44 -0.79
N LEU A 50 9.33 -27.66 -0.07
CA LEU A 50 7.89 -27.86 -0.02
C LEU A 50 7.22 -27.47 -1.34
N TYR A 51 7.65 -26.35 -1.92
CA TYR A 51 7.11 -25.84 -3.19
C TYR A 51 7.36 -26.80 -4.37
N TYR A 52 8.50 -27.50 -4.38
CA TYR A 52 8.90 -28.39 -5.46
C TYR A 52 8.81 -29.88 -5.16
N LYS A 53 8.10 -30.28 -4.11
CA LYS A 53 7.96 -31.69 -3.69
C LYS A 53 7.53 -32.66 -4.80
N GLU A 54 6.84 -32.16 -5.82
CA GLU A 54 6.34 -32.94 -6.96
C GLU A 54 7.10 -32.66 -8.28
N ASN A 55 8.24 -31.95 -8.22
CA ASN A 55 9.04 -31.60 -9.39
C ASN A 55 10.50 -32.08 -9.25
N PRO A 56 10.83 -33.30 -9.70
CA PRO A 56 12.14 -33.92 -9.50
C PRO A 56 13.32 -33.09 -10.06
N LYS A 57 13.11 -32.38 -11.18
CA LYS A 57 14.13 -31.52 -11.78
C LYS A 57 14.48 -30.36 -10.85
N ASN A 58 13.48 -29.67 -10.32
CA ASN A 58 13.70 -28.53 -9.43
C ASN A 58 14.17 -28.97 -8.04
N GLU A 59 13.77 -30.14 -7.54
CA GLU A 59 14.34 -30.71 -6.32
C GLU A 59 15.85 -30.97 -6.45
N GLN A 60 16.29 -31.53 -7.58
CA GLN A 60 17.71 -31.76 -7.84
C GLN A 60 18.48 -30.43 -7.89
N LEU A 61 17.96 -29.42 -8.60
CA LEU A 61 18.55 -28.09 -8.66
C LEU A 61 18.59 -27.41 -7.29
N LEU A 62 17.55 -27.59 -6.48
CA LEU A 62 17.50 -27.05 -5.12
C LEU A 62 18.53 -27.70 -4.20
N LYS A 63 18.73 -29.02 -4.32
CA LYS A 63 19.78 -29.74 -3.60
C LYS A 63 21.17 -29.25 -4.03
N GLU A 64 21.40 -29.13 -5.33
CA GLU A 64 22.65 -28.57 -5.87
C GLU A 64 22.91 -27.15 -5.34
N PHE A 65 21.88 -26.30 -5.33
CA PHE A 65 21.96 -24.96 -4.75
C PHE A 65 22.29 -24.99 -3.26
N SER A 66 21.60 -25.83 -2.49
CA SER A 66 21.86 -26.02 -1.06
C SER A 66 23.32 -26.38 -0.79
N ASP A 67 23.86 -27.33 -1.55
CA ASP A 67 25.19 -27.89 -1.33
C ASP A 67 26.32 -26.98 -1.83
N SER A 68 26.10 -26.23 -2.92
CA SER A 68 27.17 -25.53 -3.64
C SER A 68 27.05 -24.00 -3.70
N TYR A 69 25.93 -23.41 -3.28
CA TYR A 69 25.77 -21.96 -3.30
C TYR A 69 26.72 -21.25 -2.32
N ASP A 70 27.40 -20.25 -2.87
CA ASP A 70 28.20 -19.24 -2.18
C ASP A 70 27.78 -17.85 -2.70
N SER A 71 27.86 -16.85 -1.82
CA SER A 71 27.63 -15.42 -2.09
C SER A 71 28.42 -14.88 -3.29
N SER A 72 29.58 -15.47 -3.62
CA SER A 72 30.37 -15.15 -4.81
C SER A 72 29.74 -15.63 -6.12
N LYS A 73 28.73 -16.52 -6.09
CA LYS A 73 28.09 -17.09 -7.29
C LYS A 73 26.65 -16.63 -7.52
N ALA A 74 26.22 -15.53 -6.92
CA ALA A 74 24.85 -15.04 -7.05
C ALA A 74 24.47 -14.73 -8.51
N VAL A 75 25.30 -14.01 -9.27
CA VAL A 75 25.05 -13.74 -10.70
C VAL A 75 25.03 -15.04 -11.51
N TRP A 76 25.94 -15.97 -11.26
CA TRP A 76 25.99 -17.26 -11.94
C TRP A 76 24.69 -18.05 -11.76
N TRP A 77 24.19 -18.14 -10.51
CA TRP A 77 22.94 -18.82 -10.20
C TRP A 77 21.71 -18.10 -10.76
N TYR A 78 21.76 -16.77 -10.83
CA TYR A 78 20.70 -15.95 -11.40
C TYR A 78 20.60 -16.11 -12.93
N THR A 79 21.71 -16.23 -13.64
CA THR A 79 21.75 -16.32 -15.10
C THR A 79 21.53 -17.74 -15.62
N ARG A 80 21.85 -18.76 -14.83
CA ARG A 80 21.61 -20.17 -15.19
C ARG A 80 20.10 -20.48 -15.30
N ASP A 81 19.72 -21.38 -16.23
CA ASP A 81 18.34 -21.89 -16.35
C ASP A 81 17.92 -22.72 -15.14
N THR A 82 17.53 -22.01 -14.08
CA THR A 82 17.06 -22.56 -12.81
C THR A 82 15.76 -21.87 -12.41
N PHE A 83 15.17 -22.32 -11.29
CA PHE A 83 13.99 -21.67 -10.72
C PHE A 83 14.29 -20.26 -10.17
N ILE A 84 15.56 -19.96 -9.87
CA ILE A 84 15.98 -18.73 -9.19
C ILE A 84 15.56 -17.49 -9.99
N TYR A 85 15.97 -17.41 -11.25
CA TYR A 85 15.61 -16.33 -12.16
C TYR A 85 14.08 -16.16 -12.26
N LYS A 86 13.39 -17.27 -12.52
CA LYS A 86 11.96 -17.26 -12.85
C LYS A 86 11.13 -16.78 -11.65
N ILE A 87 11.37 -17.37 -10.48
CA ILE A 87 10.63 -17.04 -9.26
C ILE A 87 10.99 -15.65 -8.77
N LEU A 88 12.28 -15.26 -8.75
CA LEU A 88 12.67 -13.95 -8.25
C LEU A 88 12.03 -12.83 -9.09
N ASN A 89 12.13 -12.93 -10.41
CA ASN A 89 11.51 -11.94 -11.30
C ASN A 89 9.98 -11.98 -11.25
N GLN A 90 9.37 -13.16 -11.04
CA GLN A 90 7.92 -13.25 -10.83
C GLN A 90 7.50 -12.58 -9.52
N ALA A 91 8.21 -12.85 -8.43
CA ALA A 91 7.94 -12.27 -7.12
C ALA A 91 8.08 -10.74 -7.14
N MET A 92 9.05 -10.19 -7.89
CA MET A 92 9.15 -8.74 -8.10
C MET A 92 7.95 -8.19 -8.88
N ARG A 93 7.50 -8.86 -9.96
CA ARG A 93 6.32 -8.45 -10.75
C ARG A 93 5.02 -8.49 -9.96
N GLU A 94 4.84 -9.54 -9.18
CA GLU A 94 3.63 -9.79 -8.38
C GLU A 94 3.71 -9.12 -7.00
N ARG A 95 4.85 -8.49 -6.67
CA ARG A 95 5.13 -7.90 -5.36
C ARG A 95 4.94 -8.91 -4.21
N ASN A 96 5.32 -10.16 -4.46
CA ASN A 96 5.18 -11.26 -3.50
C ASN A 96 6.22 -11.11 -2.38
N ILE A 97 5.78 -10.51 -1.28
CA ILE A 97 6.62 -10.11 -0.15
C ILE A 97 7.25 -11.32 0.54
N GLN A 98 6.45 -12.37 0.72
CA GLN A 98 6.88 -13.60 1.36
C GLN A 98 8.08 -14.17 0.61
N VAL A 99 7.96 -14.31 -0.71
CA VAL A 99 9.04 -14.83 -1.56
C VAL A 99 10.23 -13.89 -1.55
N LEU A 100 10.05 -12.58 -1.70
CA LEU A 100 11.15 -11.61 -1.67
C LEU A 100 11.94 -11.65 -0.36
N CYS A 101 11.27 -11.81 0.79
CA CYS A 101 11.93 -11.97 2.09
C CYS A 101 12.74 -13.28 2.17
N LYS A 102 12.27 -14.38 1.57
CA LYS A 102 13.06 -15.63 1.46
C LYS A 102 14.30 -15.43 0.59
N TYR A 103 14.20 -14.61 -0.44
CA TYR A 103 15.32 -14.26 -1.32
C TYR A 103 16.26 -13.19 -0.73
N HIS A 104 16.07 -12.70 0.50
CA HIS A 104 16.86 -11.60 1.08
C HIS A 104 18.37 -11.77 0.86
N PHE A 105 18.96 -12.86 1.36
CA PHE A 105 20.40 -13.09 1.23
C PHE A 105 20.85 -13.10 -0.23
N PHE A 106 20.08 -13.75 -1.11
CA PHE A 106 20.40 -13.86 -2.53
C PHE A 106 20.29 -12.52 -3.27
N ILE A 107 19.24 -11.73 -3.00
CA ILE A 107 19.06 -10.38 -3.57
C ILE A 107 20.22 -9.49 -3.18
N ARG A 108 20.64 -9.56 -1.91
CA ARG A 108 21.77 -8.80 -1.39
C ARG A 108 23.09 -9.18 -2.07
N ASP A 109 23.38 -10.48 -2.17
CA ASP A 109 24.60 -10.96 -2.81
C ASP A 109 24.63 -10.61 -4.30
N LEU A 110 23.49 -10.76 -5.00
CA LEU A 110 23.32 -10.36 -6.39
C LEU A 110 23.56 -8.85 -6.57
N TYR A 111 22.99 -8.03 -5.69
CA TYR A 111 23.20 -6.57 -5.72
C TYR A 111 24.68 -6.22 -5.52
N LYS A 112 25.35 -6.82 -4.52
CA LYS A 112 26.77 -6.56 -4.24
C LYS A 112 27.67 -6.86 -5.44
N GLN A 113 27.41 -7.95 -6.16
CA GLN A 113 28.17 -8.29 -7.37
C GLN A 113 27.95 -7.29 -8.49
N ILE A 114 26.69 -6.90 -8.75
CA ILE A 114 26.36 -5.90 -9.77
C ILE A 114 26.93 -4.54 -9.39
N GLU A 115 26.88 -4.15 -8.12
CA GLU A 115 27.48 -2.91 -7.62
C GLU A 115 29.01 -2.91 -7.79
N ALA A 116 29.68 -4.03 -7.50
CA ALA A 116 31.11 -4.16 -7.71
C ALA A 116 31.48 -4.00 -9.19
N GLY A 117 30.76 -4.65 -10.10
CA GLY A 117 30.94 -4.49 -11.55
C GLY A 117 30.66 -3.05 -12.02
N HIS A 118 29.64 -2.42 -11.45
CA HIS A 118 29.28 -1.03 -11.75
C HIS A 118 30.41 -0.06 -11.35
N ARG A 119 31.04 -0.24 -10.18
CA ARG A 119 32.17 0.59 -9.76
C ARG A 119 33.34 0.53 -10.74
N LEU A 120 33.69 -0.68 -11.22
CA LEU A 120 34.74 -0.87 -12.24
C LEU A 120 34.40 -0.16 -13.56
N PHE A 121 33.12 -0.15 -13.92
CA PHE A 121 32.65 0.52 -15.12
C PHE A 121 32.67 2.05 -14.98
N ASN A 122 32.31 2.57 -13.80
CA ASN A 122 32.34 4.01 -13.50
C ASN A 122 33.74 4.60 -13.57
N GLU A 123 34.76 3.87 -13.13
CA GLU A 123 36.16 4.29 -13.21
C GLU A 123 36.63 4.51 -14.65
N ARG A 124 36.06 3.78 -15.63
CA ARG A 124 36.40 3.91 -17.05
C ARG A 124 35.72 5.12 -17.71
N ASN A 125 34.68 5.67 -17.10
CA ASN A 125 33.91 6.85 -17.54
C ASN A 125 33.49 6.84 -19.02
N SER A 126 33.20 5.66 -19.56
CA SER A 126 32.74 5.48 -20.95
C SER A 126 31.24 5.19 -20.96
N SER A 127 30.47 5.93 -21.76
CA SER A 127 29.10 5.54 -22.04
C SER A 127 29.08 4.26 -22.87
N ILE A 128 28.07 3.41 -22.62
CA ILE A 128 27.79 2.23 -23.44
C ILE A 128 26.42 2.32 -24.05
N ARG A 129 26.22 1.56 -25.12
CA ARG A 129 24.91 1.29 -25.69
C ARG A 129 24.61 -0.18 -25.50
N VAL A 130 23.43 -0.47 -24.96
CA VAL A 130 22.92 -1.83 -24.77
C VAL A 130 21.60 -2.00 -25.50
N TYR A 131 21.26 -3.25 -25.78
CA TYR A 131 20.13 -3.63 -26.62
C TYR A 131 19.23 -4.61 -25.88
N ARG A 132 17.91 -4.46 -26.06
CA ARG A 132 16.91 -5.41 -25.56
C ARG A 132 15.78 -5.56 -26.56
N GLY A 133 15.59 -6.78 -27.06
CA GLY A 133 14.42 -7.12 -27.88
C GLY A 133 13.24 -7.57 -27.04
N GLN A 134 12.04 -7.19 -27.47
CA GLN A 134 10.78 -7.57 -26.85
C GLN A 134 9.63 -7.51 -27.85
N ILE A 135 8.63 -8.38 -27.67
CA ILE A 135 7.35 -8.31 -28.37
C ILE A 135 6.37 -7.50 -27.52
N MET A 136 5.66 -6.56 -28.15
CA MET A 136 4.70 -5.66 -27.50
C MET A 136 3.42 -5.50 -28.33
N ASN A 137 2.31 -5.13 -27.68
CA ASN A 137 1.07 -4.87 -28.40
C ASN A 137 1.14 -3.51 -29.12
N THR A 138 0.55 -3.38 -30.32
CA THR A 138 0.56 -2.12 -31.08
C THR A 138 -0.03 -0.96 -30.28
N ARG A 139 -1.11 -1.19 -29.51
CA ARG A 139 -1.73 -0.18 -28.65
C ARG A 139 -0.78 0.33 -27.58
N GLU A 140 0.11 -0.51 -27.07
CA GLU A 140 1.13 -0.10 -26.08
C GLU A 140 2.19 0.79 -26.71
N ILE A 141 2.62 0.44 -27.93
CA ILE A 141 3.57 1.25 -28.69
C ILE A 141 2.97 2.63 -28.99
N GLU A 142 1.69 2.68 -29.39
CA GLU A 142 1.00 3.96 -29.60
C GLU A 142 0.83 4.75 -28.30
N ARG A 143 0.51 4.10 -27.17
CA ARG A 143 0.50 4.77 -25.85
C ARG A 143 1.86 5.38 -25.50
N ILE A 144 2.95 4.67 -25.76
CA ILE A 144 4.32 5.18 -25.54
C ILE A 144 4.57 6.40 -26.45
N LYS A 145 4.20 6.33 -27.73
CA LYS A 145 4.35 7.44 -28.68
C LYS A 145 3.56 8.67 -28.27
N GLU A 146 2.31 8.50 -27.84
CA GLU A 146 1.45 9.58 -27.37
C GLU A 146 1.99 10.21 -26.08
N ALA A 147 2.38 9.37 -25.11
CA ALA A 147 2.90 9.84 -23.84
C ALA A 147 4.29 10.50 -23.98
N ASN A 148 5.11 10.08 -24.95
CA ASN A 148 6.43 10.68 -25.20
C ASN A 148 6.39 12.16 -25.59
N LYS A 149 5.24 12.68 -26.03
CA LYS A 149 5.04 14.13 -26.27
C LYS A 149 5.24 14.98 -25.00
N TYR A 150 5.32 14.35 -23.83
CA TYR A 150 5.36 15.00 -22.53
C TYR A 150 6.54 14.56 -21.65
N ASP A 151 7.71 14.24 -22.23
CA ASP A 151 8.91 13.77 -21.50
C ASP A 151 8.67 12.44 -20.76
N LEU A 152 8.35 11.39 -21.53
CA LEU A 152 8.04 10.07 -21.00
C LEU A 152 9.28 9.37 -20.45
N ARG A 153 9.11 8.74 -19.29
CA ARG A 153 10.13 7.90 -18.67
C ARG A 153 9.58 6.50 -18.40
N LEU A 154 10.46 5.52 -18.56
CA LEU A 154 10.21 4.10 -18.36
C LEU A 154 10.95 3.62 -17.13
N SER A 155 10.33 2.81 -16.27
CA SER A 155 11.01 2.15 -15.15
C SER A 155 10.82 0.63 -15.21
N THR A 156 11.72 -0.10 -14.58
CA THR A 156 11.65 -1.57 -14.48
C THR A 156 11.53 -2.03 -13.02
N HIS A 157 10.57 -2.92 -12.74
CA HIS A 157 10.35 -3.51 -11.40
C HIS A 157 11.24 -4.72 -11.14
N CYS A 158 11.78 -5.30 -12.20
CA CYS A 158 12.64 -6.47 -12.17
C CYS A 158 14.05 -6.07 -12.60
N LEU A 159 14.98 -7.02 -12.49
CA LEU A 159 16.26 -6.82 -13.13
C LEU A 159 16.07 -6.78 -14.65
N LEU A 160 16.64 -5.78 -15.30
CA LEU A 160 16.59 -5.67 -16.76
C LEU A 160 17.86 -6.27 -17.34
N SER A 161 17.71 -7.42 -18.00
CA SER A 161 18.76 -8.04 -18.81
C SER A 161 18.82 -7.37 -20.18
N THR A 162 20.02 -7.02 -20.62
CA THR A 162 20.32 -6.40 -21.91
C THR A 162 21.64 -6.96 -22.46
N SER A 163 21.93 -6.76 -23.75
CA SER A 163 23.21 -7.16 -24.33
C SER A 163 23.97 -5.96 -24.88
N LEU A 164 25.31 -5.98 -24.82
CA LEU A 164 26.16 -5.04 -25.56
C LEU A 164 26.10 -5.25 -27.08
N GLU A 165 25.54 -6.38 -27.54
CA GLU A 165 25.44 -6.75 -28.94
C GLU A 165 23.98 -6.73 -29.42
N ARG A 166 23.78 -6.24 -30.66
CA ARG A 166 22.44 -6.09 -31.23
C ARG A 166 21.79 -7.44 -31.55
N ASP A 167 22.55 -8.39 -32.09
CA ASP A 167 22.00 -9.65 -32.61
C ASP A 167 21.45 -10.59 -31.52
N PRO A 168 22.14 -10.81 -30.38
CA PRO A 168 21.55 -11.57 -29.26
C PRO A 168 20.24 -10.98 -28.77
N ALA A 169 20.13 -9.64 -28.71
CA ALA A 169 18.91 -8.98 -28.30
C ALA A 169 17.75 -9.22 -29.29
N ARG A 170 18.03 -9.39 -30.59
CA ARG A 170 17.01 -9.65 -31.62
C ARG A 170 16.39 -11.02 -31.53
N VAL A 171 17.05 -12.01 -30.93
CA VAL A 171 16.50 -13.37 -30.75
C VAL A 171 15.15 -13.34 -30.03
N PHE A 172 14.97 -12.40 -29.09
CA PHE A 172 13.72 -12.20 -28.34
C PHE A 172 12.59 -11.54 -29.13
N ILE A 173 12.85 -11.17 -30.39
CA ILE A 173 11.89 -10.58 -31.33
C ILE A 173 11.48 -11.61 -32.40
N LEU A 174 12.20 -12.73 -32.52
CA LEU A 174 11.93 -13.75 -33.53
C LEU A 174 10.74 -14.63 -33.12
N GLY A 175 9.82 -14.91 -34.06
CA GLY A 175 8.81 -15.97 -33.92
C GLY A 175 7.40 -15.55 -33.47
N PHE A 176 7.01 -14.27 -33.56
CA PHE A 176 5.61 -13.86 -33.34
C PHE A 176 4.78 -13.95 -34.63
N ASN A 177 3.50 -14.32 -34.49
CA ASN A 177 2.55 -14.28 -35.61
C ASN A 177 2.19 -12.83 -35.95
N SER A 178 2.42 -12.43 -37.20
CA SER A 178 2.12 -11.08 -37.70
C SER A 178 0.61 -10.77 -37.80
N GLU A 179 -0.24 -11.80 -37.68
CA GLU A 179 -1.71 -11.66 -37.69
C GLU A 179 -2.27 -11.15 -36.35
N ASP A 180 -1.50 -11.27 -35.26
CA ASP A 180 -1.86 -10.69 -33.97
C ASP A 180 -1.50 -9.19 -33.91
N ASP A 181 -2.12 -8.46 -32.98
CA ASP A 181 -1.83 -7.06 -32.67
C ASP A 181 -0.47 -6.89 -31.95
N LEU A 182 0.52 -7.70 -32.31
CA LEU A 182 1.86 -7.81 -31.72
C LEU A 182 2.91 -7.30 -32.70
N ARG A 183 3.89 -6.58 -32.18
CA ARG A 183 5.01 -6.02 -32.95
C ARG A 183 6.33 -6.23 -32.23
N GLY A 184 7.37 -6.46 -33.01
CA GLY A 184 8.74 -6.49 -32.53
C GLY A 184 9.23 -5.10 -32.17
N VAL A 185 9.81 -4.98 -30.98
CA VAL A 185 10.41 -3.75 -30.46
C VAL A 185 11.86 -4.02 -30.06
N LEU A 186 12.77 -3.20 -30.56
CA LEU A 186 14.16 -3.16 -30.12
C LEU A 186 14.38 -1.89 -29.30
N PHE A 187 14.72 -2.07 -28.03
CA PHE A 187 15.20 -0.97 -27.18
C PHE A 187 16.69 -0.77 -27.39
N GLU A 188 17.09 0.45 -27.69
CA GLU A 188 18.49 0.89 -27.72
C GLU A 188 18.72 1.85 -26.57
N ILE A 189 19.56 1.48 -25.61
CA ILE A 189 19.68 2.21 -24.36
C ILE A 189 21.08 2.78 -24.22
N GLU A 190 21.19 4.11 -24.23
CA GLU A 190 22.41 4.83 -23.92
C GLU A 190 22.57 4.95 -22.40
N CYS A 191 23.63 4.35 -21.89
CA CYS A 191 23.88 4.25 -20.46
C CYS A 191 25.14 5.01 -20.10
N ASN A 192 24.97 6.03 -19.26
CA ASN A 192 26.09 6.75 -18.67
C ASN A 192 26.35 6.20 -17.25
N PRO A 193 27.58 5.74 -16.93
CA PRO A 193 27.91 5.19 -15.62
C PRO A 193 27.68 6.10 -14.41
N ILE A 194 27.49 7.41 -14.59
CA ILE A 194 27.45 8.38 -13.48
C ILE A 194 26.31 8.14 -12.45
N VAL A 195 25.37 7.24 -12.73
CA VAL A 195 24.22 6.92 -11.85
C VAL A 195 24.64 6.08 -10.65
N LYS A 196 24.54 6.61 -9.43
CA LYS A 196 24.98 5.88 -8.22
C LYS A 196 23.87 5.07 -7.56
N SER A 197 22.62 5.53 -7.62
CA SER A 197 21.52 4.93 -6.83
C SER A 197 20.99 3.59 -7.36
N ARG A 198 21.29 3.27 -8.63
CA ARG A 198 20.78 2.11 -9.35
C ARG A 198 21.91 1.52 -10.21
N PRO A 199 22.73 0.63 -9.62
CA PRO A 199 23.87 0.09 -10.34
C PRO A 199 23.42 -0.82 -11.48
N PHE A 200 24.26 -0.88 -12.50
CA PHE A 200 24.19 -1.84 -13.59
C PHE A 200 25.61 -2.26 -13.94
N ALA A 201 25.78 -3.50 -14.38
CA ALA A 201 27.10 -4.04 -14.70
C ALA A 201 27.04 -4.97 -15.90
N GLU A 202 28.14 -5.01 -16.64
CA GLU A 202 28.46 -6.10 -17.54
C GLU A 202 28.82 -7.31 -16.67
N ILE A 203 28.11 -8.43 -16.87
CA ILE A 203 28.14 -9.57 -15.95
C ILE A 203 28.70 -10.85 -16.58
N SER A 204 29.25 -10.82 -17.79
CA SER A 204 29.71 -12.03 -18.49
C SER A 204 30.72 -12.83 -17.69
N HIS A 205 31.64 -12.19 -16.98
CA HIS A 205 32.65 -12.90 -16.19
C HIS A 205 32.06 -13.74 -15.05
N GLU A 206 30.94 -13.30 -14.46
CA GLU A 206 30.26 -13.97 -13.35
C GLU A 206 29.04 -14.79 -13.81
N SER A 207 28.60 -14.60 -15.06
CA SER A 207 27.44 -15.26 -15.65
C SER A 207 27.73 -16.72 -16.01
N GLN A 208 26.68 -17.54 -16.04
CA GLN A 208 26.73 -18.86 -16.66
C GLN A 208 26.97 -18.77 -18.18
N PHE A 209 26.59 -17.67 -18.81
CA PHE A 209 26.71 -17.41 -20.25
C PHE A 209 27.74 -16.31 -20.50
N GLN A 210 29.02 -16.67 -20.46
CA GLN A 210 30.14 -15.72 -20.53
C GLN A 210 30.31 -15.05 -21.91
N ASP A 211 29.68 -15.60 -22.95
CA ASP A 211 29.81 -15.08 -24.32
C ASP A 211 28.72 -14.05 -24.67
N GLU A 212 27.68 -13.88 -23.84
CA GLU A 212 26.50 -13.08 -24.19
C GLU A 212 26.69 -11.56 -24.02
N LYS A 213 27.81 -11.13 -23.41
CA LYS A 213 28.10 -9.72 -23.11
C LYS A 213 26.90 -9.04 -22.44
N GLU A 214 26.32 -9.76 -21.48
CA GLU A 214 25.10 -9.36 -20.80
C GLU A 214 25.39 -8.18 -19.87
N VAL A 215 24.54 -7.16 -19.95
CA VAL A 215 24.50 -6.05 -19.00
C VAL A 215 23.19 -6.10 -18.23
N LEU A 216 23.31 -6.18 -16.91
CA LEU A 216 22.18 -6.36 -16.00
C LEU A 216 21.97 -5.10 -15.17
N PHE A 217 20.75 -4.55 -15.20
CA PHE A 217 20.36 -3.39 -14.40
C PHE A 217 19.58 -3.82 -13.16
N MET A 218 19.87 -3.18 -12.04
CA MET A 218 19.06 -3.36 -10.83
C MET A 218 17.64 -2.79 -10.98
N PRO A 219 16.65 -3.34 -10.25
CA PRO A 219 15.29 -2.84 -10.26
C PRO A 219 15.23 -1.35 -9.87
N GLY A 220 14.34 -0.62 -10.52
CA GLY A 220 14.20 0.83 -10.38
C GLY A 220 15.12 1.65 -11.25
N ALA A 221 15.86 1.02 -12.18
CA ALA A 221 16.49 1.75 -13.28
C ALA A 221 15.42 2.45 -14.13
N ALA A 222 15.62 3.74 -14.39
CA ALA A 222 14.70 4.59 -15.11
C ALA A 222 15.33 5.13 -16.41
N PHE A 223 14.53 5.23 -17.46
CA PHE A 223 14.99 5.53 -18.81
C PHE A 223 14.12 6.60 -19.45
N ALA A 224 14.72 7.68 -19.94
CA ALA A 224 14.02 8.70 -20.71
C ALA A 224 13.89 8.26 -22.17
N VAL A 225 12.67 8.34 -22.72
CA VAL A 225 12.43 8.01 -24.13
C VAL A 225 12.94 9.17 -25.00
N SER A 226 13.95 8.90 -25.81
CA SER A 226 14.62 9.92 -26.63
C SER A 226 14.04 9.98 -28.04
N ALA A 227 13.74 8.82 -28.63
CA ALA A 227 13.12 8.72 -29.94
C ALA A 227 12.39 7.39 -30.11
N ILE A 228 11.39 7.37 -30.99
CA ILE A 228 10.69 6.17 -31.40
C ILE A 228 10.68 6.14 -32.93
N GLU A 229 11.36 5.16 -33.50
CA GLU A 229 11.59 5.01 -34.93
C GLU A 229 10.99 3.69 -35.42
N PHE A 230 10.83 3.56 -36.73
CA PHE A 230 10.42 2.30 -37.36
C PHE A 230 11.46 1.91 -38.40
N ASP A 231 12.11 0.78 -38.18
CA ASP A 231 13.07 0.19 -39.11
C ASP A 231 12.31 -0.59 -40.18
N LYS A 232 12.31 -0.06 -41.40
CA LYS A 232 11.63 -0.69 -42.54
C LYS A 232 12.32 -1.96 -43.02
N THR A 233 13.62 -2.11 -42.76
CA THR A 233 14.40 -3.26 -43.22
C THR A 233 14.07 -4.47 -42.36
N ASP A 234 14.17 -4.30 -41.05
CA ASP A 234 13.91 -5.35 -40.07
C ASP A 234 12.42 -5.43 -39.64
N GLN A 235 11.56 -4.53 -40.12
CA GLN A 235 10.12 -4.43 -39.79
C GLN A 235 9.85 -4.35 -38.27
N LEU A 236 10.67 -3.58 -37.55
CA LEU A 236 10.59 -3.45 -36.09
C LEU A 236 10.55 -1.99 -35.64
N HIS A 237 9.94 -1.75 -34.48
CA HIS A 237 10.01 -0.46 -33.82
C HIS A 237 11.31 -0.34 -33.03
N ILE A 238 12.03 0.76 -33.20
CA ILE A 238 13.23 1.06 -32.41
C ILE A 238 12.86 2.13 -31.40
N ILE A 239 12.97 1.82 -30.11
CA ILE A 239 12.76 2.79 -29.03
C ILE A 239 14.13 3.14 -28.45
N LYS A 240 14.58 4.37 -28.70
CA LYS A 240 15.85 4.89 -28.17
C LYS A 240 15.62 5.47 -26.80
N LEU A 241 16.41 4.99 -25.84
CA LEU A 241 16.33 5.31 -24.43
C LEU A 241 17.65 5.89 -23.94
N ARG A 242 17.56 6.78 -22.96
CA ARG A 242 18.72 7.26 -22.19
C ARG A 242 18.52 6.92 -20.72
N LEU A 243 19.51 6.32 -20.08
CA LEU A 243 19.49 6.09 -18.63
C LEU A 243 19.38 7.44 -17.88
N CYS A 244 18.41 7.53 -16.97
CA CYS A 244 18.21 8.70 -16.11
C CYS A 244 19.28 8.73 -15.01
N ASN A 245 19.81 9.92 -14.71
CA ASN A 245 20.68 10.12 -13.56
C ASN A 245 19.88 10.32 -12.26
N ASP A 246 20.58 10.40 -11.12
CA ASP A 246 19.93 10.55 -9.82
C ASP A 246 19.10 11.84 -9.70
N GLU A 247 19.50 12.94 -10.34
CA GLU A 247 18.74 14.20 -10.37
C GLU A 247 17.46 14.08 -11.21
N ASP A 248 17.57 13.42 -12.36
CA ASP A 248 16.47 13.11 -13.25
C ASP A 248 15.41 12.33 -12.47
N ILE A 249 15.81 11.29 -11.74
CA ILE A 249 14.93 10.50 -10.87
C ILE A 249 14.30 11.42 -9.81
N GLN A 250 15.08 12.19 -9.05
CA GLN A 250 14.53 13.06 -7.99
C GLN A 250 13.48 14.06 -8.47
N LYS A 251 13.61 14.62 -9.69
CA LYS A 251 12.62 15.55 -10.26
C LYS A 251 11.27 14.88 -10.51
N GLY A 252 11.28 13.65 -11.05
CA GLY A 252 10.06 12.89 -11.33
C GLY A 252 9.35 12.34 -10.09
N PHE A 253 10.11 12.04 -9.03
CA PHE A 253 9.59 11.49 -7.78
C PHE A 253 9.14 12.56 -6.76
N HIS A 254 9.20 13.85 -7.11
CA HIS A 254 8.69 14.99 -6.33
C HIS A 254 8.92 14.90 -4.79
N LYS A 255 10.08 15.40 -4.35
CA LYS A 255 10.30 15.98 -3.00
C LYS A 255 9.70 15.21 -1.81
N LYS A 256 10.13 13.98 -1.57
CA LYS A 256 10.57 13.52 -0.25
C LYS A 256 11.71 12.56 -0.52
N ASN A 257 12.88 12.85 0.05
CA ASN A 257 14.06 11.99 0.04
C ASN A 257 13.62 10.52 0.17
N ILE A 258 13.65 9.76 -0.93
CA ILE A 258 13.16 8.37 -0.96
C ILE A 258 13.94 7.51 0.04
N PHE A 259 15.14 7.96 0.43
CA PHE A 259 16.03 7.30 1.36
C PHE A 259 16.53 8.31 2.42
N LYS A 260 15.74 8.60 3.47
CA LYS A 260 16.19 9.41 4.64
C LYS A 260 16.97 8.59 5.69
N GLY A 261 17.55 7.48 5.28
CA GLY A 261 18.18 6.49 6.16
C GLY A 261 17.28 5.28 6.38
N ASP A 262 17.90 4.16 6.78
CA ASP A 262 17.23 2.86 6.86
C ASP A 262 15.95 2.93 7.71
N ARG A 263 16.03 3.55 8.89
CA ARG A 263 14.90 3.62 9.84
C ARG A 263 13.69 4.37 9.29
N ASP A 264 13.90 5.49 8.61
CA ASP A 264 12.81 6.28 8.01
C ASP A 264 12.13 5.50 6.88
N ILE A 265 12.89 4.71 6.11
CA ILE A 265 12.35 3.88 5.03
C ILE A 265 11.55 2.71 5.58
N VAL A 266 12.06 2.07 6.64
CA VAL A 266 11.31 1.04 7.37
C VAL A 266 10.01 1.64 7.86
N GLN A 267 10.04 2.73 8.61
CA GLN A 267 8.83 3.36 9.12
C GLN A 267 7.86 3.74 7.99
N GLU A 268 8.34 4.33 6.90
CA GLU A 268 7.49 4.67 5.76
C GLU A 268 6.90 3.43 5.04
N LEU A 269 7.61 2.30 5.00
CA LEU A 269 7.08 1.02 4.50
C LEU A 269 5.93 0.54 5.39
N LEU A 270 6.11 0.60 6.71
CA LEU A 270 5.13 0.18 7.69
C LEU A 270 3.90 1.09 7.70
N ASP A 271 4.11 2.41 7.71
CA ASP A 271 3.06 3.42 7.66
C ASP A 271 2.22 3.26 6.38
N ALA A 272 2.86 3.07 5.23
CA ALA A 272 2.16 2.82 3.97
C ALA A 272 1.27 1.58 4.08
N MET A 273 1.79 0.50 4.68
CA MET A 273 1.03 -0.73 4.89
C MET A 273 0.00 -0.67 6.01
N GLY A 274 0.06 0.32 6.92
CA GLY A 274 -0.95 0.59 7.94
C GLY A 274 -2.14 1.40 7.44
N THR A 275 -2.04 2.00 6.25
CA THR A 275 -3.17 2.72 5.63
C THR A 275 -4.20 1.75 5.04
N THR A 276 -5.49 2.04 5.27
CA THR A 276 -6.65 1.20 4.91
C THR A 276 -6.70 0.74 3.45
N THR A 277 -6.13 1.51 2.51
CA THR A 277 -6.07 1.15 1.09
C THR A 277 -5.06 0.04 0.80
N ILE A 278 -3.90 0.02 1.46
CA ILE A 278 -2.83 -0.96 1.21
C ILE A 278 -2.95 -2.16 2.15
N VAL A 279 -3.47 -2.00 3.38
CA VAL A 279 -3.81 -3.11 4.29
C VAL A 279 -4.71 -4.15 3.60
N ARG A 280 -5.63 -3.70 2.74
CA ARG A 280 -6.55 -4.55 1.98
C ARG A 280 -5.87 -5.30 0.82
N GLU A 281 -4.78 -4.74 0.28
CA GLU A 281 -4.03 -5.31 -0.85
C GLU A 281 -2.84 -6.16 -0.40
N CYS A 282 -2.36 -5.97 0.84
CA CYS A 282 -1.17 -6.63 1.37
C CYS A 282 -1.54 -7.93 2.11
N SER A 283 -1.71 -9.03 1.38
CA SER A 283 -2.01 -10.35 1.96
C SER A 283 -0.94 -10.85 2.94
N ASP A 284 0.32 -10.40 2.77
CA ASP A 284 1.51 -10.95 3.42
C ASP A 284 2.17 -10.04 4.46
N LEU A 285 1.40 -9.15 5.08
CA LEU A 285 1.86 -8.23 6.12
C LEU A 285 2.67 -8.94 7.23
N ASP A 286 2.18 -10.10 7.71
CA ASP A 286 2.81 -10.90 8.76
C ASP A 286 4.22 -11.38 8.38
N HIS A 287 4.42 -11.76 7.12
CA HIS A 287 5.71 -12.21 6.62
C HIS A 287 6.72 -11.06 6.58
N LEU A 288 6.28 -9.88 6.14
CA LEU A 288 7.16 -8.72 6.10
C LEU A 288 7.55 -8.29 7.50
N TYR A 289 6.60 -8.12 8.41
CA TYR A 289 6.90 -7.72 9.78
C TYR A 289 7.77 -8.75 10.49
N GLY A 290 7.46 -10.04 10.35
CA GLY A 290 8.29 -11.11 10.88
C GLY A 290 9.72 -11.10 10.33
N HIS A 291 9.92 -10.62 9.10
CA HIS A 291 11.24 -10.39 8.53
C HIS A 291 11.89 -9.11 9.08
N MET A 292 11.17 -7.99 9.12
CA MET A 292 11.67 -6.71 9.63
C MET A 292 12.10 -6.80 11.10
N ILE A 293 11.34 -7.50 11.96
CA ILE A 293 11.68 -7.71 13.37
C ILE A 293 13.00 -8.47 13.50
N LYS A 294 13.30 -9.41 12.60
CA LYS A 294 14.59 -10.11 12.59
C LYS A 294 15.74 -9.19 12.19
N LEU A 295 15.49 -8.18 11.35
CA LEU A 295 16.48 -7.19 10.95
C LEU A 295 16.69 -6.11 12.02
N PHE A 296 15.62 -5.74 12.72
CA PHE A 296 15.61 -4.66 13.70
C PHE A 296 14.96 -5.11 15.04
N PRO A 297 15.57 -6.07 15.77
CA PRO A 297 14.93 -6.73 16.92
C PRO A 297 14.72 -5.84 18.15
N MET A 298 15.34 -4.65 18.20
CA MET A 298 15.24 -3.71 19.33
C MET A 298 14.53 -2.40 18.96
N ASP A 299 13.84 -2.33 17.80
CA ASP A 299 13.12 -1.13 17.41
C ASP A 299 11.66 -1.17 17.91
N GLU A 300 11.43 -0.54 19.06
CA GLU A 300 10.09 -0.38 19.67
C GLU A 300 9.09 0.28 18.71
N LEU A 301 9.57 1.15 17.81
CA LEU A 301 8.73 1.83 16.81
C LEU A 301 8.24 0.86 15.73
N LEU A 302 9.07 -0.13 15.35
CA LEU A 302 8.70 -1.19 14.42
C LEU A 302 7.64 -2.12 15.05
N GLU A 303 7.81 -2.49 16.32
CA GLU A 303 6.81 -3.29 17.04
C GLU A 303 5.49 -2.54 17.18
N LEU A 304 5.53 -1.26 17.55
CA LEU A 304 4.34 -0.41 17.61
C LEU A 304 3.59 -0.40 16.27
N SER A 305 4.31 -0.11 15.19
CA SER A 305 3.73 -0.01 13.84
C SER A 305 3.13 -1.34 13.37
N TYR A 306 3.75 -2.46 13.73
CA TYR A 306 3.21 -3.81 13.49
C TYR A 306 1.87 -4.02 14.15
N LEU A 307 1.79 -3.72 15.46
CA LEU A 307 0.58 -3.93 16.23
C LEU A 307 -0.55 -3.06 15.70
N GLN A 308 -0.27 -1.82 15.30
CA GLN A 308 -1.25 -0.93 14.67
C GLN A 308 -1.76 -1.48 13.33
N ALA A 309 -0.85 -1.89 12.44
CA ALA A 309 -1.24 -2.43 11.13
C ALA A 309 -2.05 -3.72 11.25
N MET A 310 -1.70 -4.61 12.19
CA MET A 310 -2.46 -5.82 12.47
C MET A 310 -3.84 -5.53 13.08
N GLY A 311 -3.92 -4.57 13.99
CA GLY A 311 -5.19 -4.07 14.51
C GLY A 311 -6.12 -3.63 13.38
N SER A 312 -5.62 -2.79 12.47
CA SER A 312 -6.38 -2.29 11.31
C SER A 312 -6.76 -3.38 10.30
N LYS A 313 -5.88 -4.36 10.06
CA LYS A 313 -6.15 -5.52 9.20
C LYS A 313 -7.30 -6.35 9.76
N HIS A 314 -7.23 -6.70 11.03
CA HIS A 314 -8.30 -7.48 11.69
C HIS A 314 -9.61 -6.68 11.78
N PHE A 315 -9.54 -5.37 12.03
CA PHE A 315 -10.71 -4.50 12.02
C PHE A 315 -11.42 -4.53 10.66
N THR A 316 -10.66 -4.36 9.57
CA THR A 316 -11.17 -4.37 8.19
C THR A 316 -11.76 -5.73 7.82
N ASN A 317 -11.15 -6.82 8.30
CA ASN A 317 -11.65 -8.20 8.15
C ASN A 317 -12.82 -8.54 9.10
N LYS A 318 -13.36 -7.56 9.83
CA LYS A 318 -14.44 -7.72 10.81
C LYS A 318 -14.11 -8.65 11.98
N ASN A 319 -12.82 -8.90 12.25
CA ASN A 319 -12.34 -9.65 13.42
C ASN A 319 -12.04 -8.68 14.57
N PHE A 320 -13.10 -8.07 15.10
CA PHE A 320 -12.99 -6.96 16.06
C PHE A 320 -12.33 -7.37 17.38
N GLU A 321 -12.55 -8.57 17.90
CA GLU A 321 -11.89 -9.05 19.14
C GLU A 321 -10.36 -9.12 18.99
N THR A 322 -9.89 -9.69 17.87
CA THR A 322 -8.46 -9.77 17.57
C THR A 322 -7.87 -8.37 17.35
N SER A 323 -8.61 -7.50 16.68
CA SER A 323 -8.23 -6.10 16.48
C SER A 323 -8.00 -5.37 17.81
N ILE A 324 -8.92 -5.52 18.78
CA ILE A 324 -8.81 -4.95 20.12
C ILE A 324 -7.52 -5.41 20.82
N ASN A 325 -7.18 -6.70 20.72
CA ASN A 325 -5.96 -7.23 21.34
C ASN A 325 -4.70 -6.53 20.78
N PHE A 326 -4.61 -6.42 19.45
CA PHE A 326 -3.50 -5.74 18.80
C PHE A 326 -3.41 -4.26 19.16
N PHE A 327 -4.54 -3.53 19.13
CA PHE A 327 -4.55 -2.12 19.51
C PHE A 327 -4.23 -1.89 20.98
N LYS A 328 -4.68 -2.75 21.91
CA LYS A 328 -4.31 -2.66 23.34
C LYS A 328 -2.83 -2.89 23.58
N ARG A 329 -2.20 -3.82 22.86
CA ARG A 329 -0.75 -4.02 22.92
C ARG A 329 0.00 -2.80 22.38
N SER A 330 -0.47 -2.23 21.27
CA SER A 330 0.10 -0.99 20.73
C SER A 330 -0.04 0.18 21.70
N LEU A 331 -1.19 0.30 22.36
CA LEU A 331 -1.46 1.33 23.37
C LEU A 331 -0.46 1.22 24.53
N SER A 332 -0.25 0.00 25.04
CA SER A 332 0.70 -0.24 26.13
C SER A 332 2.13 0.15 25.76
N LEU A 333 2.60 -0.13 24.53
CA LEU A 333 3.92 0.34 24.07
C LEU A 333 3.98 1.87 23.99
N GLN A 334 2.95 2.50 23.41
CA GLN A 334 2.89 3.95 23.24
C GLN A 334 2.87 4.70 24.59
N GLU A 335 2.19 4.15 25.60
CA GLU A 335 2.13 4.70 26.97
C GLU A 335 3.46 4.54 27.71
N ASN A 336 4.19 3.45 27.48
CA ASN A 336 5.48 3.18 28.09
C ASN A 336 6.67 3.89 27.40
N SER A 337 6.44 4.45 26.20
CA SER A 337 7.48 5.14 25.44
C SER A 337 7.82 6.52 26.01
N PHE A 338 9.10 6.90 25.99
CA PHE A 338 9.62 8.17 26.54
C PHE A 338 9.09 9.42 25.80
N SER A 339 8.56 9.26 24.58
CA SER A 339 7.96 10.33 23.77
C SER A 339 6.48 10.04 23.48
N ALA A 340 5.69 9.80 24.53
CA ALA A 340 4.25 9.55 24.45
C ALA A 340 3.52 10.70 23.74
N ASP A 341 3.26 10.52 22.45
CA ASP A 341 2.43 11.43 21.66
C ASP A 341 0.95 11.21 22.04
N LYS A 342 0.41 12.14 22.83
CA LYS A 342 -0.99 12.11 23.29
C LYS A 342 -1.99 11.95 22.15
N ARG A 343 -1.66 12.48 20.97
CA ARG A 343 -2.51 12.33 19.79
C ARG A 343 -2.57 10.88 19.32
N LYS A 344 -1.43 10.20 19.22
CA LYS A 344 -1.37 8.79 18.81
C LYS A 344 -2.04 7.87 19.83
N ILE A 345 -1.92 8.18 21.11
CA ILE A 345 -2.63 7.45 22.19
C ILE A 345 -4.15 7.61 22.00
N ALA A 346 -4.63 8.85 21.78
CA ALA A 346 -6.04 9.10 21.55
C ALA A 346 -6.58 8.40 20.29
N GLU A 347 -5.79 8.36 19.21
CA GLU A 347 -6.14 7.62 17.98
C GLU A 347 -6.28 6.11 18.26
N LEU A 348 -5.35 5.51 19.01
CA LEU A 348 -5.42 4.09 19.40
C LEU A 348 -6.63 3.77 20.28
N LEU A 349 -6.91 4.62 21.27
CA LEU A 349 -8.09 4.49 22.13
C LEU A 349 -9.38 4.53 21.31
N CYS A 350 -9.44 5.40 20.30
CA CYS A 350 -10.58 5.43 19.38
C CYS A 350 -10.71 4.16 18.56
N SER A 351 -9.62 3.62 18.00
CA SER A 351 -9.67 2.36 17.25
C SER A 351 -10.13 1.18 18.12
N ILE A 352 -9.77 1.18 19.41
CA ILE A 352 -10.29 0.21 20.39
C ILE A 352 -11.79 0.43 20.61
N GLY A 353 -12.20 1.68 20.86
CA GLY A 353 -13.61 2.05 21.03
C GLY A 353 -14.47 1.66 19.84
N GLU A 354 -13.98 1.90 18.62
CA GLU A 354 -14.66 1.55 17.37
C GLU A 354 -14.83 0.04 17.23
N SER A 355 -13.80 -0.73 17.58
CA SER A 355 -13.88 -2.18 17.56
C SER A 355 -14.93 -2.72 18.54
N TYR A 356 -15.01 -2.16 19.75
CA TYR A 356 -16.05 -2.50 20.73
C TYR A 356 -17.45 -2.09 20.24
N TYR A 357 -17.58 -0.91 19.63
CA TYR A 357 -18.83 -0.44 19.03
C TYR A 357 -19.33 -1.40 17.94
N LYS A 358 -18.45 -1.86 17.04
CA LYS A 358 -18.82 -2.84 16.00
C LYS A 358 -19.20 -4.21 16.57
N LEU A 359 -18.73 -4.55 17.78
CA LEU A 359 -19.17 -5.72 18.55
C LEU A 359 -20.49 -5.50 19.31
N LYS A 360 -21.05 -4.28 19.29
CA LYS A 360 -22.21 -3.87 20.10
C LYS A 360 -21.96 -3.93 21.61
N ILE A 361 -20.69 -3.83 22.01
CA ILE A 361 -20.25 -3.75 23.41
C ILE A 361 -20.04 -2.27 23.72
N TYR A 362 -21.15 -1.58 23.98
CA TYR A 362 -21.17 -0.13 23.94
C TYR A 362 -20.60 0.53 25.21
N ASP A 363 -20.76 -0.09 26.38
CA ASP A 363 -20.24 0.43 27.66
C ASP A 363 -18.70 0.59 27.60
N GLU A 364 -18.00 -0.41 27.08
CA GLU A 364 -16.55 -0.39 26.88
C GLU A 364 -16.16 0.57 25.76
N ALA A 365 -16.90 0.59 24.64
CA ALA A 365 -16.66 1.53 23.55
C ALA A 365 -16.64 2.96 24.07
N ILE A 366 -17.67 3.33 24.83
CA ILE A 366 -17.81 4.61 25.51
C ILE A 366 -16.60 4.93 26.37
N SER A 367 -16.20 4.00 27.24
CA SER A 367 -15.10 4.24 28.16
C SER A 367 -13.80 4.57 27.43
N PHE A 368 -13.48 3.86 26.35
CA PHE A 368 -12.28 4.11 25.55
C PHE A 368 -12.35 5.42 24.78
N TYR A 369 -13.51 5.76 24.24
CA TYR A 369 -13.69 7.03 23.55
C TYR A 369 -13.62 8.24 24.48
N HIS A 370 -14.16 8.14 25.70
CA HIS A 370 -14.05 9.18 26.72
C HIS A 370 -12.59 9.46 27.07
N GLN A 371 -11.79 8.41 27.31
CA GLN A 371 -10.35 8.51 27.55
C GLN A 371 -9.62 9.21 26.38
N ALA A 372 -10.00 8.91 25.14
CA ALA A 372 -9.40 9.55 23.96
C ALA A 372 -9.67 11.07 23.93
N ILE A 373 -10.87 11.51 24.30
CA ILE A 373 -11.24 12.93 24.38
C ILE A 373 -10.46 13.65 25.47
N GLU A 374 -10.41 13.08 26.68
CA GLU A 374 -9.69 13.67 27.81
C GLU A 374 -8.21 13.90 27.48
N LEU A 375 -7.61 12.99 26.70
CA LEU A 375 -6.22 13.07 26.31
C LEU A 375 -5.93 14.08 25.20
N ASN A 376 -6.88 14.35 24.30
CA ASN A 376 -6.64 15.19 23.13
C ASN A 376 -7.90 15.92 22.61
N SER A 377 -8.39 16.87 23.39
CA SER A 377 -9.65 17.61 23.18
C SER A 377 -9.75 18.45 21.88
N LEU A 378 -8.66 18.62 21.12
CA LEU A 378 -8.60 19.57 19.99
C LEU A 378 -8.21 18.96 18.64
N SER A 379 -7.80 17.68 18.58
CA SER A 379 -7.17 17.11 17.36
C SER A 379 -7.79 15.83 16.80
N LEU A 380 -8.80 15.23 17.43
CA LEU A 380 -9.55 14.14 16.80
C LEU A 380 -10.31 14.70 15.60
N SER A 381 -10.23 14.02 14.45
CA SER A 381 -11.12 14.36 13.33
C SER A 381 -12.54 14.24 13.86
N LYS A 382 -13.34 15.30 13.74
CA LYS A 382 -14.70 15.37 14.29
C LYS A 382 -15.63 14.28 13.73
N SER A 383 -15.23 13.70 12.59
CA SER A 383 -15.67 12.41 12.01
C SER A 383 -15.62 11.21 12.97
N LEU A 384 -14.57 11.11 13.78
CA LEU A 384 -14.37 10.07 14.78
C LEU A 384 -15.23 10.31 16.03
N MET A 385 -15.45 11.58 16.37
CA MET A 385 -16.33 12.04 17.44
C MET A 385 -17.81 11.75 17.13
N ALA A 386 -18.20 11.84 15.86
CA ALA A 386 -19.51 11.45 15.35
C ALA A 386 -19.82 9.96 15.65
N HIS A 387 -18.93 9.06 15.24
CA HIS A 387 -19.08 7.62 15.47
C HIS A 387 -19.15 7.25 16.96
N LEU A 388 -18.36 7.94 17.78
CA LEU A 388 -18.38 7.83 19.24
C LEU A 388 -19.78 8.11 19.81
N TYR A 389 -20.43 9.21 19.43
CA TYR A 389 -21.72 9.62 20.01
C TYR A 389 -22.95 9.01 19.34
N MET A 390 -22.82 8.44 18.14
CA MET A 390 -23.80 7.49 17.60
C MET A 390 -23.96 6.27 18.51
N GLY A 391 -22.86 5.76 19.07
CA GLY A 391 -22.91 4.65 20.04
C GLY A 391 -23.63 5.00 21.34
N TYR A 392 -23.43 6.22 21.84
CA TYR A 392 -24.21 6.75 22.97
C TYR A 392 -25.70 6.84 22.64
N SER A 393 -26.05 7.35 21.46
CA SER A 393 -27.44 7.48 21.03
C SER A 393 -28.18 6.15 20.86
N HIS A 394 -27.47 5.08 20.50
CA HIS A 394 -28.07 3.75 20.45
C HIS A 394 -28.25 3.11 21.84
N LEU A 395 -27.43 3.50 22.82
CA LEU A 395 -27.55 3.04 24.21
C LEU A 395 -28.67 3.71 25.00
N THR A 396 -29.03 4.96 24.68
CA THR A 396 -30.17 5.64 25.32
C THR A 396 -31.49 4.89 25.10
N ARG A 397 -31.61 4.10 24.02
CA ARG A 397 -32.74 3.18 23.79
C ARG A 397 -32.87 2.04 24.81
N ASP A 398 -31.77 1.63 25.46
CA ASP A 398 -31.73 0.50 26.40
C ASP A 398 -31.94 0.91 27.87
N ASN A 399 -32.52 2.08 28.11
CA ASN A 399 -33.11 2.47 29.40
C ASN A 399 -32.15 2.46 30.60
N ARG A 400 -30.94 3.02 30.42
CA ARG A 400 -30.01 3.32 31.52
C ARG A 400 -29.85 4.83 31.68
N ASN A 401 -29.84 5.31 32.93
CA ASN A 401 -29.76 6.74 33.29
C ASN A 401 -28.38 7.32 32.94
N TYR A 402 -28.27 8.01 31.79
CA TYR A 402 -27.06 8.70 31.32
C TYR A 402 -27.33 10.16 30.92
N SER A 403 -28.09 10.93 31.71
CA SER A 403 -28.55 12.29 31.36
C SER A 403 -27.41 13.27 31.05
N ASP A 404 -26.29 13.18 31.77
CA ASP A 404 -25.13 14.07 31.59
C ASP A 404 -24.39 13.74 30.29
N ASP A 405 -24.27 12.45 29.95
CA ASP A 405 -23.60 11.98 28.75
C ASP A 405 -24.40 12.29 27.48
N ILE A 406 -25.74 12.33 27.56
CA ILE A 406 -26.63 12.69 26.44
C ILE A 406 -26.47 14.16 26.06
N SER A 407 -26.39 15.03 27.06
CA SER A 407 -26.20 16.47 26.84
C SER A 407 -24.83 16.73 26.19
N LEU A 408 -23.82 15.99 26.63
CA LEU A 408 -22.48 16.03 26.05
C LEU A 408 -22.45 15.47 24.61
N ALA A 409 -23.17 14.37 24.37
CA ALA A 409 -23.33 13.77 23.05
C ALA A 409 -23.97 14.75 22.05
N ASN A 410 -25.07 15.40 22.45
CA ASN A 410 -25.74 16.40 21.63
C ASN A 410 -24.79 17.55 21.26
N TYR A 411 -24.08 18.11 22.25
CA TYR A 411 -23.11 19.18 22.04
C TYR A 411 -22.02 18.82 21.02
N TYR A 412 -21.44 17.63 21.12
CA TYR A 412 -20.37 17.21 20.22
C TYR A 412 -20.86 16.82 18.81
N LEU A 413 -22.03 16.17 18.70
CA LEU A 413 -22.65 15.87 17.40
C LEU A 413 -22.97 17.16 16.63
N GLN A 414 -23.55 18.16 17.31
CA GLN A 414 -23.80 19.48 16.72
C GLN A 414 -22.51 20.20 16.33
N THR A 415 -21.47 20.10 17.16
CA THR A 415 -20.14 20.67 16.85
C THR A 415 -19.54 20.01 15.60
N ALA A 416 -19.68 18.69 15.45
CA ALA A 416 -19.18 17.97 14.28
C ALA A 416 -19.89 18.41 12.99
N LEU A 417 -21.22 18.53 13.02
CA LEU A 417 -22.04 19.06 11.92
C LEU A 417 -21.66 20.50 11.54
N HIS A 418 -21.50 21.39 12.53
CA HIS A 418 -21.17 22.79 12.28
C HIS A 418 -19.83 22.96 11.54
N ILE A 419 -18.81 22.17 11.91
CA ILE A 419 -17.50 22.28 11.28
C ILE A 419 -17.48 21.64 9.89
N ASP A 420 -18.29 20.62 9.66
CA ASP A 420 -18.46 20.07 8.33
C ASP A 420 -19.13 21.08 7.38
N LEU A 421 -20.13 21.81 7.86
CA LEU A 421 -20.73 22.92 7.10
C LEU A 421 -19.71 24.02 6.74
N GLU A 422 -18.67 24.21 7.55
CA GLU A 422 -17.60 25.18 7.28
C GLU A 422 -16.49 24.66 6.36
N ASN A 423 -16.26 23.34 6.30
CA ASN A 423 -15.04 22.77 5.71
C ASN A 423 -15.27 21.63 4.70
N GLU A 424 -16.49 21.12 4.56
CA GLU A 424 -16.90 20.02 3.68
C GLU A 424 -15.95 18.80 3.78
N ILE A 425 -15.76 18.30 5.01
CA ILE A 425 -14.75 17.27 5.34
C ILE A 425 -15.33 15.88 5.56
N LEU A 426 -16.63 15.78 5.85
CA LEU A 426 -17.35 14.54 6.10
C LEU A 426 -18.03 14.07 4.80
N GLY A 427 -18.07 12.75 4.60
CA GLY A 427 -18.85 12.17 3.50
C GLY A 427 -20.34 12.09 3.86
N ASP A 428 -21.20 12.05 2.84
CA ASP A 428 -22.66 11.95 2.97
C ASP A 428 -23.11 10.86 3.96
N GLU A 429 -22.45 9.70 3.98
CA GLU A 429 -22.79 8.59 4.88
C GLU A 429 -22.60 8.98 6.35
N MET A 430 -21.57 9.77 6.64
CA MET A 430 -21.28 10.23 7.99
C MET A 430 -22.22 11.34 8.45
N ILE A 431 -22.56 12.27 7.57
CA ILE A 431 -23.50 13.34 7.86
C ILE A 431 -24.90 12.76 8.12
N MET A 432 -25.33 11.80 7.30
CA MET A 432 -26.58 11.05 7.51
C MET A 432 -26.60 10.40 8.90
N ASN A 433 -25.52 9.71 9.25
CA ASN A 433 -25.36 9.04 10.54
C ASN A 433 -25.37 10.01 11.74
N LEU A 434 -24.79 11.21 11.59
CA LEU A 434 -24.85 12.28 12.59
C LEU A 434 -26.28 12.75 12.83
N TYR A 435 -27.02 13.01 11.75
CA TYR A 435 -28.42 13.42 11.85
C TYR A 435 -29.30 12.34 12.50
N GLN A 436 -29.10 11.07 12.16
CA GLN A 436 -29.82 9.98 12.83
C GLN A 436 -29.52 9.92 14.34
N ALA A 437 -28.27 10.13 14.76
CA ALA A 437 -27.92 10.14 16.18
C ALA A 437 -28.52 11.33 16.93
N LEU A 438 -28.53 12.53 16.32
CA LEU A 438 -29.23 13.68 16.90
C LEU A 438 -30.74 13.40 17.02
N ALA A 439 -31.34 12.80 15.99
CA ALA A 439 -32.75 12.45 16.01
C ALA A 439 -33.08 11.45 17.13
N ASP A 440 -32.30 10.38 17.25
CA ASP A 440 -32.42 9.37 18.31
C ASP A 440 -32.25 10.00 19.73
N ILE A 441 -31.33 10.97 19.91
CA ILE A 441 -31.16 11.72 21.17
C ILE A 441 -32.39 12.57 21.49
N HIS A 442 -32.89 13.33 20.53
CA HIS A 442 -34.05 14.19 20.71
C HIS A 442 -35.34 13.38 20.90
N GLU A 443 -35.46 12.19 20.29
CA GLU A 443 -36.55 11.25 20.58
C GLU A 443 -36.50 10.79 22.05
N TYR A 444 -35.30 10.46 22.55
CA TYR A 444 -35.13 10.06 23.96
C TYR A 444 -35.49 11.20 24.94
N GLN A 445 -35.19 12.45 24.57
CA GLN A 445 -35.55 13.64 25.34
C GLN A 445 -37.03 14.04 25.22
N ASP A 446 -37.84 13.27 24.47
CA ASP A 446 -39.24 13.54 24.15
C ASP A 446 -39.46 14.82 23.32
N GLU A 447 -38.39 15.29 22.66
CA GLU A 447 -38.39 16.44 21.76
C GLU A 447 -38.74 15.99 20.32
N LEU A 448 -39.92 15.36 20.18
CA LEU A 448 -40.32 14.61 18.99
C LEU A 448 -40.27 15.42 17.67
N ASN A 449 -40.58 16.72 17.71
CA ASN A 449 -40.51 17.58 16.53
C ASN A 449 -39.08 17.81 16.05
N LEU A 450 -38.12 17.96 16.98
CA LEU A 450 -36.70 18.09 16.65
C LEU A 450 -36.17 16.75 16.11
N ALA A 451 -36.58 15.64 16.71
CA ALA A 451 -36.24 14.30 16.23
C ALA A 451 -36.68 14.07 14.77
N ILE A 452 -37.94 14.39 14.45
CA ILE A 452 -38.45 14.30 13.07
C ILE A 452 -37.66 15.23 12.14
N GLY A 453 -37.34 16.44 12.58
CA GLY A 453 -36.52 17.38 11.80
C GLY A 453 -35.17 16.76 11.39
N TYR A 454 -34.44 16.22 12.35
CA TYR A 454 -33.15 15.57 12.08
C TYR A 454 -33.28 14.28 11.24
N TYR A 455 -34.32 13.47 11.42
CA TYR A 455 -34.54 12.33 10.53
C TYR A 455 -34.85 12.74 9.09
N ASN A 456 -35.56 13.86 8.87
CA ASN A 456 -35.80 14.36 7.52
C ASN A 456 -34.51 14.80 6.83
N GLU A 457 -33.60 15.47 7.55
CA GLU A 457 -32.27 15.82 7.03
C GLU A 457 -31.45 14.56 6.67
N ALA A 458 -31.49 13.52 7.52
CA ALA A 458 -30.86 12.24 7.21
C ALA A 458 -31.51 11.56 5.98
N LEU A 459 -32.84 11.64 5.86
CA LEU A 459 -33.60 11.06 4.76
C LEU A 459 -33.29 11.74 3.42
N GLU A 460 -33.15 13.07 3.41
CA GLU A 460 -32.80 13.83 2.20
C GLU A 460 -31.45 13.37 1.63
N ILE A 461 -30.46 13.11 2.51
CA ILE A 461 -29.16 12.56 2.10
C ILE A 461 -29.32 11.15 1.53
N CYS A 462 -30.14 10.29 2.15
CA CYS A 462 -30.39 8.93 1.66
C CYS A 462 -31.06 8.94 0.28
N GLU A 463 -32.05 9.81 0.09
CA GLU A 463 -32.80 9.92 -1.18
C GLU A 463 -31.90 10.49 -2.29
N ARG A 464 -31.06 11.49 -1.97
CA ARG A 464 -30.07 12.04 -2.91
C ARG A 464 -29.05 11.00 -3.38
N ASN A 465 -28.69 10.04 -2.53
CA ASN A 465 -27.71 9.00 -2.80
C ASN A 465 -28.32 7.64 -3.20
N GLU A 466 -29.64 7.57 -3.37
CA GLU A 466 -30.39 6.35 -3.71
C GLU A 466 -30.20 5.18 -2.71
N TRP A 467 -29.97 5.50 -1.42
CA TRP A 467 -29.84 4.51 -0.33
C TRP A 467 -31.21 4.05 0.15
N THR A 468 -31.80 3.12 -0.62
CA THR A 468 -33.19 2.66 -0.43
C THR A 468 -33.45 1.95 0.89
N ASN A 469 -32.50 1.17 1.41
CA ASN A 469 -32.67 0.46 2.68
C ASN A 469 -32.71 1.45 3.86
N ASP A 470 -31.73 2.36 3.94
CA ASP A 470 -31.64 3.37 4.99
C ASP A 470 -32.83 4.35 4.94
N SER A 471 -33.26 4.74 3.73
CA SER A 471 -34.45 5.57 3.53
C SER A 471 -35.72 4.94 4.13
N ASN A 472 -35.89 3.62 3.95
CA ASN A 472 -37.05 2.90 4.47
C ASN A 472 -37.00 2.79 6.01
N GLU A 473 -35.81 2.58 6.58
CA GLU A 473 -35.63 2.53 8.03
C GLU A 473 -35.96 3.88 8.68
N ILE A 474 -35.45 4.98 8.10
CA ILE A 474 -35.72 6.34 8.61
C ILE A 474 -37.21 6.68 8.49
N LYS A 475 -37.87 6.34 7.37
CA LYS A 475 -39.33 6.54 7.20
C LYS A 475 -40.13 5.80 8.26
N ALA A 476 -39.76 4.55 8.58
CA ALA A 476 -40.40 3.78 9.63
C ALA A 476 -40.23 4.42 11.02
N LYS A 477 -39.05 4.99 11.31
CA LYS A 477 -38.81 5.74 12.57
C LYS A 477 -39.66 7.00 12.66
N ILE A 478 -39.73 7.79 11.58
CA ILE A 478 -40.59 8.99 11.53
C ILE A 478 -42.06 8.62 11.75
N GLU A 479 -42.53 7.54 11.13
CA GLU A 479 -43.90 7.05 11.31
C GLU A 479 -44.18 6.61 12.75
N ALA A 480 -43.24 5.89 13.39
CA ALA A 480 -43.36 5.48 14.78
C ALA A 480 -43.44 6.68 15.75
N ILE A 481 -42.65 7.73 15.50
CA ILE A 481 -42.70 8.97 16.31
C ILE A 481 -44.03 9.71 16.10
N ASN A 482 -44.52 9.78 14.87
CA ASN A 482 -45.82 10.39 14.57
C ASN A 482 -46.98 9.63 15.23
N GLN A 483 -46.88 8.30 15.37
CA GLN A 483 -47.87 7.53 16.11
C GLN A 483 -47.81 7.83 17.61
N LYS A 484 -46.59 7.90 18.20
CA LYS A 484 -46.41 8.31 19.60
C LYS A 484 -46.99 9.70 19.89
N SER A 485 -46.79 10.68 19.00
CA SER A 485 -47.29 12.04 19.21
C SER A 485 -48.82 12.14 19.16
N VAL A 486 -49.47 11.30 18.34
CA VAL A 486 -50.93 11.19 18.28
C VAL A 486 -51.50 10.52 19.54
N ASP A 487 -50.86 9.47 20.04
CA ASP A 487 -51.30 8.75 21.24
C ASP A 487 -51.18 9.64 22.51
N VAL A 488 -50.14 10.48 22.61
CA VAL A 488 -49.99 11.44 23.72
C VAL A 488 -51.09 12.50 23.69
N ALA A 489 -51.43 13.03 22.52
CA ALA A 489 -52.49 14.04 22.37
C ALA A 489 -53.88 13.50 22.79
N LEU A 490 -54.19 12.24 22.46
CA LEU A 490 -55.44 11.60 22.85
C LEU A 490 -55.55 11.37 24.37
N VAL A 491 -54.43 11.04 25.03
CA VAL A 491 -54.39 10.84 26.49
C VAL A 491 -54.51 12.17 27.27
N GLU A 492 -54.02 13.28 26.71
CA GLU A 492 -54.20 14.62 27.31
C GLU A 492 -55.62 15.17 27.12
N GLU A 493 -56.27 14.91 25.96
CA GLU A 493 -57.67 15.26 25.75
C GLU A 493 -58.61 14.53 26.73
N ASP A 494 -58.39 13.23 26.97
CA ASP A 494 -59.19 12.44 27.92
C ASP A 494 -59.01 12.91 29.38
N LYS A 495 -57.82 13.42 29.76
CA LYS A 495 -57.58 14.01 31.09
C LYS A 495 -58.17 15.41 31.26
N SER A 496 -58.36 16.15 30.16
CA SER A 496 -58.98 17.47 30.17
C SER A 496 -60.52 17.43 30.18
N ASN A 497 -61.10 16.27 29.85
CA ASN A 497 -62.54 16.00 29.81
C ASN A 497 -63.08 15.27 31.07
N LEU A 498 -62.22 15.05 32.09
CA LEU A 498 -62.54 14.56 33.43
C LEU A 498 -62.39 15.68 34.45
#